data_AF-A0A7D8YWZ5-F1
#
_entry.id   AF-A0A7D8YWZ5-F1
#
_cell.length_a   1.000
_cell.length_b   1.000
_cell.length_c   1.000
_cell.angle_alpha   90.00
_cell.angle_beta   90.00
_cell.angle_gamma   90.00
#
_symmetry.space_group_name_H-M   'P 1'
#
loop_
_entity.id
_entity.type
_entity.pdbx_description
1 polymer ?
#
loop_
_entity_poly.entity_id
_entity_poly.type
_entity_poly.pdbx_seq_one_letter_code
_entity_poly.pdbx_strand_id
1 'polypeptide(L)'
;NILEQGEQQHAEIVKAAEEAAKKGPVEREEEEKQKSDAEIAREISEKTGAKIAVNDEGQVVDKRQLLKGGLNVIPKPKSAAPATAARGGASMTDRSRGPGFVGAGGGKQAMRERQSRMMETQLQQATKRALEEDEEEKQKIERASKSRKTEGDIMSAKERYLARKKEAEEAKKRGEVP
;
A
#
# COMPACT_ATOMS: atom_id res chain seq x y z
N ASN A 1 -29.68 22.85 43.74
CA ASN A 1 -29.13 23.81 42.78
C ASN A 1 -28.60 23.10 41.54
N ILE A 2 -29.49 22.79 40.60
CA ILE A 2 -29.13 22.21 39.29
C ILE A 2 -29.06 23.31 38.22
N LEU A 3 -29.88 24.37 38.37
CA LEU A 3 -29.80 25.58 37.54
C LEU A 3 -28.45 26.28 37.67
N GLU A 4 -27.96 26.41 38.90
CA GLU A 4 -26.69 27.09 39.23
C GLU A 4 -25.48 26.38 38.59
N GLN A 5 -25.54 25.06 38.42
CA GLN A 5 -24.49 24.28 37.74
C GLN A 5 -24.54 24.45 36.21
N GLY A 6 -25.74 24.57 35.64
CA GLY A 6 -25.92 24.85 34.21
C GLY A 6 -25.44 26.25 33.83
N GLU A 7 -25.71 27.24 34.69
CA GLU A 7 -25.24 28.61 34.50
C GLU A 7 -23.71 28.72 34.60
N GLN A 8 -23.07 27.97 35.50
CA GLN A 8 -21.62 27.91 35.61
C GLN A 8 -20.97 27.30 34.36
N GLN A 9 -21.48 26.18 33.85
CA GLN A 9 -20.95 25.56 32.62
C GLN A 9 -21.11 26.47 31.41
N HIS A 10 -22.25 27.17 31.29
CA HIS A 10 -22.47 28.11 30.22
C HIS A 10 -21.50 29.31 30.30
N ALA A 11 -21.27 29.85 31.50
CA ALA A 11 -20.30 30.92 31.71
C ALA A 11 -18.87 30.51 31.36
N GLU A 12 -18.46 29.29 31.68
CA GLU A 12 -17.13 28.76 31.34
C GLU A 12 -16.94 28.59 29.83
N ILE A 13 -17.95 28.08 29.12
CA ILE A 13 -17.90 27.91 27.66
C ILE A 13 -17.80 29.26 26.94
N VAL A 14 -18.60 30.24 27.36
CA VAL A 14 -18.56 31.60 26.77
C VAL A 14 -17.20 32.23 27.01
N LYS A 15 -16.64 32.11 28.22
CA LYS A 15 -15.33 32.64 28.55
C LYS A 15 -14.21 31.96 27.74
N ALA A 16 -14.28 30.64 27.54
CA ALA A 16 -13.32 29.91 26.73
C ALA A 16 -13.38 30.31 25.24
N ALA A 17 -14.59 30.53 24.71
CA ALA A 17 -14.80 31.01 23.34
C ALA A 17 -14.29 32.45 23.16
N GLU A 18 -14.52 33.33 24.14
CA GLU A 18 -13.97 34.69 24.14
C GLU A 18 -12.44 34.70 24.23
N GLU A 19 -11.84 33.85 25.08
CA GLU A 19 -10.39 33.72 25.16
C GLU A 19 -9.78 33.14 23.89
N ALA A 20 -10.46 32.20 23.22
CA ALA A 20 -10.04 31.67 21.92
C ALA A 20 -10.16 32.73 20.80
N ALA A 21 -11.23 33.53 20.82
CA ALA A 21 -11.41 34.63 19.87
C ALA A 21 -10.38 35.75 20.08
N LYS A 22 -10.03 36.03 21.34
CA LYS A 22 -9.06 37.09 21.71
C LYS A 22 -7.61 36.66 21.51
N LYS A 23 -7.30 35.36 21.57
CA LYS A 23 -5.98 34.81 21.27
C LYS A 23 -5.68 34.69 19.77
N GLY A 24 -6.66 34.97 18.89
CA GLY A 24 -6.50 34.80 17.44
C GLY A 24 -6.19 33.34 17.06
N PRO A 25 -6.01 33.01 15.78
CA PRO A 25 -5.55 31.68 15.40
C PRO A 25 -4.12 31.54 15.92
N VAL A 26 -3.98 30.88 17.07
CA VAL A 26 -2.70 30.37 17.52
C VAL A 26 -2.27 29.40 16.44
N GLU A 27 -1.27 29.80 15.65
CA GLU A 27 -0.45 28.89 14.85
C GLU A 27 0.02 27.80 15.81
N ARG A 28 -0.73 26.71 15.86
CA ARG A 28 -0.16 25.42 16.22
C ARG A 28 0.79 25.11 15.08
N GLU A 29 2.02 25.57 15.26
CA GLU A 29 3.21 24.97 14.68
C GLU A 29 3.29 23.51 15.16
N GLU A 30 2.40 22.68 14.64
CA GLU A 30 2.74 21.32 14.31
C GLU A 30 2.91 21.34 12.81
N GLU A 31 4.16 21.51 12.41
CA GLU A 31 4.59 21.26 11.05
C GLU A 31 4.26 19.81 10.69
N GLU A 32 3.01 19.56 10.29
CA GLU A 32 2.70 18.55 9.27
C GLU A 32 3.15 19.07 7.90
N LYS A 33 4.35 19.65 7.83
CA LYS A 33 5.12 19.57 6.60
C LYS A 33 5.48 18.10 6.53
N GLN A 34 4.71 17.36 5.74
CA GLN A 34 5.08 16.04 5.25
C GLN A 34 6.58 16.10 4.95
N LYS A 35 7.41 15.50 5.82
CA LYS A 35 8.86 15.54 5.67
C LYS A 35 9.12 15.09 4.25
N SER A 36 9.67 15.97 3.42
CA SER A 36 9.85 15.66 2.01
C SER A 36 10.67 14.38 1.91
N ASP A 37 10.44 13.53 0.91
CA ASP A 37 11.16 12.26 0.76
C ASP A 37 12.69 12.47 0.79
N ALA A 38 13.14 13.66 0.38
CA ALA A 38 14.53 14.11 0.48
C ALA A 38 15.03 14.31 1.93
N GLU A 39 14.22 14.85 2.83
CA GLU A 39 14.55 15.02 4.25
C GLU A 39 14.57 13.69 4.99
N ILE A 40 13.60 12.81 4.71
CA ILE A 40 13.56 11.45 5.27
C ILE A 40 14.79 10.65 4.80
N ALA A 41 15.15 10.75 3.52
CA ALA A 41 16.35 10.10 2.99
C ALA A 41 17.64 10.60 3.64
N ARG A 42 17.75 11.91 3.93
CA ARG A 42 18.89 12.48 4.67
C ARG A 42 18.95 11.96 6.10
N GLU A 43 17.83 11.99 6.83
CA GLU A 43 17.74 11.51 8.21
C GLU A 43 18.14 10.02 8.33
N ILE A 44 17.69 9.17 7.40
CA ILE A 44 18.07 7.75 7.37
C ILE A 44 19.57 7.60 7.04
N SER A 45 20.10 8.39 6.11
CA SER A 45 21.52 8.34 5.73
C SER A 45 22.45 8.69 6.89
N GLU A 46 22.07 9.68 7.70
CA GLU A 46 22.82 10.12 8.89
C GLU A 46 22.76 9.07 10.00
N LYS A 47 21.59 8.46 10.23
CA LYS A 47 21.40 7.46 11.29
C LYS A 47 22.05 6.12 11.00
N THR A 48 21.98 5.67 9.75
CA THR A 48 22.47 4.33 9.34
C THR A 48 23.86 4.36 8.71
N GLY A 49 24.40 5.55 8.42
CA GLY A 49 25.66 5.72 7.69
C GLY A 49 25.59 5.26 6.23
N ALA A 50 24.40 4.89 5.74
CA ALA A 50 24.19 4.47 4.36
C ALA A 50 24.09 5.70 3.46
N LYS A 51 24.84 5.72 2.35
CA LYS A 51 24.86 6.85 1.41
C LYS A 51 23.61 6.84 0.53
N ILE A 52 22.48 7.27 1.04
CA ILE A 52 21.19 7.28 0.32
C ILE A 52 21.00 8.65 -0.40
N ALA A 53 20.38 8.64 -1.59
CA ALA A 53 19.96 9.84 -2.31
C ALA A 53 18.61 9.64 -3.01
N VAL A 54 17.91 10.73 -3.26
CA VAL A 54 16.69 10.77 -4.07
C VAL A 54 17.08 11.16 -5.50
N ASN A 55 16.63 10.39 -6.50
CA ASN A 55 16.84 10.67 -7.92
C ASN A 55 15.82 11.70 -8.45
N ASP A 56 15.98 12.20 -9.67
CA ASP A 56 15.07 13.17 -10.31
C ASP A 56 13.62 12.65 -10.46
N GLU A 57 13.45 11.33 -10.44
CA GLU A 57 12.15 10.64 -10.46
C GLU A 57 11.53 10.47 -9.05
N GLY A 58 12.13 11.04 -8.00
CA GLY A 58 11.66 10.92 -6.61
C GLY A 58 11.97 9.58 -5.94
N GLN A 59 12.71 8.68 -6.60
CA GLN A 59 13.04 7.36 -6.05
C GLN A 59 14.23 7.43 -5.08
N VAL A 60 14.12 6.75 -3.94
CA VAL A 60 15.17 6.62 -2.92
C VAL A 60 16.14 5.50 -3.32
N VAL A 61 17.40 5.83 -3.57
CA VAL A 61 18.43 4.91 -4.06
C VAL A 61 19.72 5.01 -3.22
N ASP A 62 20.37 3.88 -2.93
CA ASP A 62 21.70 3.87 -2.31
C ASP A 62 22.78 4.22 -3.35
N LYS A 63 23.53 5.30 -3.12
CA LYS A 63 24.62 5.78 -3.98
C LYS A 63 25.67 4.70 -4.24
N ARG A 64 25.88 3.76 -3.31
CA ARG A 64 26.82 2.65 -3.52
C ARG A 64 26.36 1.72 -4.64
N GLN A 65 25.05 1.48 -4.74
CA GLN A 65 24.49 0.65 -5.80
C GLN A 65 24.61 1.34 -7.17
N LEU A 66 24.39 2.66 -7.22
CA LEU A 66 24.64 3.46 -8.43
C LEU A 66 26.09 3.40 -8.91
N LEU A 67 27.05 3.46 -7.97
CA LEU A 67 28.49 3.36 -8.30
C LEU A 67 28.93 1.93 -8.66
N LYS A 68 28.23 0.91 -8.16
CA LYS A 68 28.53 -0.50 -8.46
C LYS A 68 28.04 -0.93 -9.85
N GLY A 69 27.11 -0.19 -10.44
CA GLY A 69 26.54 -0.46 -11.78
C GLY A 69 27.53 -0.49 -12.94
N GLY A 70 28.81 -0.20 -12.68
CA GLY A 70 29.88 -0.21 -13.69
C GLY A 70 29.75 0.99 -14.62
N LEU A 71 30.86 1.69 -14.86
CA LEU A 71 30.89 2.65 -15.95
C LEU A 71 30.67 1.86 -17.26
N ASN A 72 29.75 2.29 -18.11
CA ASN A 72 29.48 1.70 -19.45
C ASN A 72 30.67 1.95 -20.39
N VAL A 73 31.88 1.50 -20.02
CA VAL A 73 33.06 1.57 -20.86
C VAL A 73 32.99 0.38 -21.80
N ILE A 74 32.59 0.64 -23.04
CA ILE A 74 32.75 -0.32 -24.12
C ILE A 74 34.26 -0.59 -24.25
N PRO A 75 34.75 -1.81 -24.01
CA PRO A 75 36.17 -2.10 -24.17
C PRO A 75 36.51 -1.90 -25.64
N LYS A 76 37.35 -0.89 -25.92
CA LYS A 76 37.88 -0.64 -27.26
C LYS A 76 38.66 -1.90 -27.67
N PRO A 77 38.28 -2.62 -28.75
CA PRO A 77 38.98 -3.83 -29.13
C PRO A 77 40.44 -3.46 -29.44
N LYS A 78 41.38 -4.13 -28.77
CA LYS A 78 42.80 -4.01 -29.07
C LYS A 78 42.98 -4.45 -30.52
N SER A 79 43.28 -3.51 -31.41
CA SER A 79 43.73 -3.82 -32.76
C SER A 79 45.04 -4.59 -32.64
N ALA A 80 44.99 -5.91 -32.85
CA ALA A 80 46.19 -6.66 -33.15
C ALA A 80 46.75 -6.13 -34.49
N ALA A 81 48.04 -5.80 -34.50
CA ALA A 81 48.76 -5.31 -35.66
C ALA A 81 48.66 -6.29 -36.87
N PRO A 82 48.81 -5.80 -38.11
CA PRO A 82 48.49 -6.58 -39.30
C PRO A 82 49.58 -7.61 -39.59
N ALA A 83 49.23 -8.89 -39.53
CA ALA A 83 50.02 -9.94 -40.15
C ALA A 83 49.63 -10.06 -41.62
N THR A 84 50.58 -9.79 -42.49
CA THR A 84 50.55 -10.04 -43.93
C THR A 84 50.20 -11.49 -44.24
N ALA A 85 49.17 -11.74 -45.05
CA ALA A 85 49.01 -13.00 -45.77
C ALA A 85 48.21 -12.80 -47.06
N ALA A 86 48.63 -13.56 -48.06
CA ALA A 86 48.42 -13.38 -49.48
C ALA A 86 46.99 -13.64 -49.97
N ARG A 87 46.80 -13.16 -51.20
CA ARG A 87 45.65 -13.39 -52.09
C ARG A 87 45.34 -14.88 -52.29
N GLY A 88 44.06 -15.20 -52.41
CA GLY A 88 43.57 -16.31 -53.22
C GLY A 88 42.48 -17.14 -52.55
N GLY A 89 41.29 -17.20 -53.17
CA GLY A 89 40.28 -18.19 -52.83
C GLY A 89 38.85 -17.72 -53.09
N ALA A 90 38.42 -17.73 -54.34
CA ALA A 90 37.00 -17.75 -54.68
C ALA A 90 36.39 -19.12 -54.30
N SER A 91 35.07 -19.12 -54.09
CA SER A 91 34.17 -20.29 -54.01
C SER A 91 34.02 -20.94 -52.62
N MET A 92 32.90 -20.68 -51.94
CA MET A 92 31.69 -21.48 -52.13
C MET A 92 30.54 -20.89 -51.31
N THR A 93 29.38 -20.86 -51.96
CA THR A 93 28.10 -20.64 -51.32
C THR A 93 27.82 -21.85 -50.42
N ASP A 94 27.71 -21.65 -49.12
CA ASP A 94 26.95 -22.57 -48.27
C ASP A 94 26.11 -21.74 -47.30
N ARG A 95 25.09 -21.12 -47.90
CA ARG A 95 23.89 -20.75 -47.17
C ARG A 95 23.15 -22.05 -46.89
N SER A 96 23.55 -22.72 -45.82
CA SER A 96 22.78 -23.77 -45.17
C SER A 96 21.45 -23.18 -44.71
N ARG A 97 20.51 -23.12 -45.65
CA ARG A 97 19.09 -22.88 -45.44
C ARG A 97 18.54 -24.12 -44.75
N GLY A 98 18.50 -24.09 -43.42
CA GLY A 98 17.63 -24.99 -42.67
C GLY A 98 16.16 -24.80 -43.10
N PRO A 99 15.33 -25.85 -43.04
CA PRO A 99 13.92 -25.78 -43.43
C PRO A 99 13.16 -25.04 -42.32
N GLY A 100 13.10 -23.71 -42.42
CA GLY A 100 12.43 -22.91 -41.39
C GLY A 100 12.15 -21.47 -41.78
N PHE A 101 12.24 -21.11 -43.07
CA PHE A 101 11.79 -19.80 -43.53
C PHE A 101 10.26 -19.77 -43.62
N VAL A 102 9.60 -19.83 -42.46
CA VAL A 102 8.28 -19.22 -42.29
C VAL A 102 8.55 -17.73 -42.39
N GLY A 103 7.98 -17.09 -43.42
CA GLY A 103 8.33 -15.76 -43.88
C GLY A 103 8.52 -14.74 -42.76
N ALA A 104 9.40 -13.77 -43.01
CA ALA A 104 9.94 -12.76 -42.08
C ALA A 104 8.93 -11.98 -41.19
N GLY A 105 7.61 -12.22 -41.28
CA GLY A 105 6.56 -11.70 -40.41
C GLY A 105 5.99 -12.68 -39.36
N GLY A 106 5.98 -14.00 -39.61
CA GLY A 106 5.23 -14.97 -38.78
C GLY A 106 5.86 -15.24 -37.41
N GLY A 107 7.19 -15.35 -37.33
CA GLY A 107 7.90 -15.57 -36.06
C GLY A 107 7.81 -14.38 -35.10
N LYS A 108 7.81 -13.15 -35.63
CA LYS A 108 7.63 -11.92 -34.83
C LYS A 108 6.20 -11.80 -34.30
N GLN A 109 5.21 -12.15 -35.10
CA GLN A 109 3.81 -12.19 -34.68
C GLN A 109 3.58 -13.24 -33.59
N ALA A 110 4.08 -14.47 -33.77
CA ALA A 110 3.98 -15.53 -32.77
C ALA A 110 4.70 -15.18 -31.44
N MET A 111 5.85 -14.50 -31.51
CA MET A 111 6.54 -14.01 -30.31
C MET A 111 5.72 -12.93 -29.60
N ARG A 112 5.14 -11.98 -30.35
CA ARG A 112 4.26 -10.94 -29.79
C ARG A 112 3.02 -11.55 -29.15
N GLU A 113 2.35 -12.50 -29.81
CA GLU A 113 1.19 -13.19 -29.26
C GLU A 113 1.51 -13.91 -27.94
N ARG A 114 2.66 -14.58 -27.85
CA ARG A 114 3.09 -15.23 -26.60
C ARG A 114 3.34 -14.22 -25.49
N GLN A 115 3.97 -13.09 -25.80
CA GLN A 115 4.22 -12.00 -24.85
C GLN A 115 2.91 -11.34 -24.40
N SER A 116 2.00 -11.08 -25.34
CA SER A 116 0.67 -10.51 -25.05
C SER A 116 -0.15 -11.45 -24.18
N ARG A 117 -0.17 -12.76 -24.48
CA ARG A 117 -0.85 -13.76 -23.63
C ARG A 117 -0.23 -13.84 -22.24
N MET A 118 1.09 -13.79 -22.12
CA MET A 118 1.75 -13.76 -20.81
C MET A 118 1.31 -12.53 -20.00
N MET A 119 1.33 -11.35 -20.60
CA MET A 119 0.90 -10.11 -19.94
C MET A 119 -0.58 -10.16 -19.55
N GLU A 120 -1.43 -10.65 -20.45
CA GLU A 120 -2.86 -10.82 -20.20
C GLU A 120 -3.11 -11.79 -19.04
N THR A 121 -2.39 -12.91 -18.97
CA THR A 121 -2.52 -13.85 -17.85
C THR A 121 -2.09 -13.24 -16.51
N GLN A 122 -1.05 -12.40 -16.50
CA GLN A 122 -0.62 -11.70 -15.29
C GLN A 122 -1.67 -10.69 -14.84
N LEU A 123 -2.25 -9.92 -15.77
CA LEU A 123 -3.33 -9.00 -15.48
C LEU A 123 -4.57 -9.73 -14.95
N GLN A 124 -5.00 -10.81 -15.62
CA GLN A 124 -6.14 -11.62 -15.18
C GLN A 124 -5.91 -12.23 -13.78
N GLN A 125 -4.68 -12.68 -13.49
CA GLN A 125 -4.33 -13.20 -12.17
C GLN A 125 -4.36 -12.11 -11.10
N ALA A 126 -3.85 -10.91 -11.41
CA ALA A 126 -3.89 -9.77 -10.49
C ALA A 126 -5.34 -9.33 -10.21
N THR A 127 -6.17 -9.21 -11.25
CA THR A 127 -7.59 -8.86 -11.08
C THR A 127 -8.34 -9.93 -10.30
N LYS A 128 -8.06 -11.22 -10.54
CA LYS A 128 -8.68 -12.31 -9.81
C LYS A 128 -8.33 -12.27 -8.32
N ARG A 129 -7.05 -12.05 -7.98
CA ARG A 129 -6.63 -11.91 -6.57
C ARG A 129 -7.29 -10.72 -5.89
N ALA A 130 -7.35 -9.57 -6.55
CA ALA A 130 -8.01 -8.39 -6.00
C ALA A 130 -9.50 -8.64 -5.70
N LEU A 131 -10.21 -9.33 -6.60
CA LEU A 131 -11.62 -9.69 -6.38
C LEU A 131 -11.78 -10.70 -5.23
N GLU A 132 -10.91 -11.71 -5.15
CA GLU A 132 -10.92 -12.68 -4.04
C GLU A 132 -10.65 -12.00 -2.69
N GLU A 133 -9.70 -11.06 -2.63
CA GLU A 133 -9.41 -10.26 -1.44
C GLU A 133 -10.61 -9.39 -1.03
N ASP A 134 -11.24 -8.69 -1.97
CA ASP A 134 -12.45 -7.88 -1.71
C ASP A 134 -13.62 -8.73 -1.20
N GLU A 135 -13.83 -9.93 -1.78
CA GLU A 135 -14.86 -10.87 -1.35
C GLU A 135 -14.58 -11.41 0.06
N GLU A 136 -13.33 -11.76 0.36
CA GLU A 136 -12.94 -12.17 1.71
C GLU A 136 -13.13 -11.05 2.74
N GLU A 137 -12.77 -9.82 2.40
CA GLU A 137 -12.97 -8.66 3.26
C GLU A 137 -14.46 -8.42 3.54
N LYS A 138 -15.30 -8.46 2.50
CA LYS A 138 -16.76 -8.37 2.67
C LYS A 138 -17.29 -9.48 3.58
N GLN A 139 -16.85 -10.71 3.37
CA GLN A 139 -17.26 -11.81 4.24
C GLN A 139 -16.75 -11.66 5.68
N LYS A 140 -15.55 -11.11 5.89
CA LYS A 140 -15.00 -10.81 7.23
C LYS A 140 -15.83 -9.72 7.91
N ILE A 141 -16.19 -8.66 7.19
CA ILE A 141 -17.07 -7.59 7.68
C ILE A 141 -18.46 -8.13 8.01
N GLU A 142 -19.04 -8.97 7.15
CA GLU A 142 -20.34 -9.60 7.40
C GLU A 142 -20.30 -10.56 8.59
N ARG A 143 -19.25 -11.37 8.74
CA ARG A 143 -19.11 -12.24 9.92
C ARG A 143 -18.90 -11.40 11.18
N ALA A 144 -18.11 -10.34 11.11
CA ALA A 144 -17.93 -9.40 12.21
C ALA A 144 -19.25 -8.71 12.60
N SER A 145 -20.05 -8.26 11.64
CA SER A 145 -21.34 -7.63 11.90
C SER A 145 -22.37 -8.62 12.45
N LYS A 146 -22.42 -9.85 11.92
CA LYS A 146 -23.29 -10.94 12.41
C LYS A 146 -22.90 -11.43 13.81
N SER A 147 -21.60 -11.43 14.15
CA SER A 147 -21.11 -11.90 15.45
C SER A 147 -21.18 -10.83 16.55
N ARG A 148 -21.17 -9.54 16.18
CA ARG A 148 -21.37 -8.46 17.14
C ARG A 148 -22.83 -8.43 17.58
N LYS A 149 -23.06 -8.42 18.89
CA LYS A 149 -24.40 -8.22 19.47
C LYS A 149 -24.93 -6.87 19.02
N THR A 150 -26.12 -6.85 18.44
CA THR A 150 -26.75 -5.60 18.05
C THR A 150 -27.24 -4.84 19.28
N GLU A 151 -27.46 -3.54 19.16
CA GLU A 151 -28.04 -2.75 20.26
C GLU A 151 -29.41 -3.28 20.68
N GLY A 152 -30.21 -3.79 19.72
CA GLY A 152 -31.48 -4.46 19.99
C GLY A 152 -31.34 -5.73 20.84
N ASP A 153 -30.33 -6.57 20.57
CA ASP A 153 -30.05 -7.76 21.38
C ASP A 153 -29.67 -7.38 22.82
N ILE A 154 -28.91 -6.30 22.98
CA ILE A 154 -28.51 -5.78 24.30
C ILE A 154 -29.73 -5.28 25.06
N MET A 155 -30.61 -4.50 24.42
CA MET A 155 -31.84 -4.00 25.03
C MET A 155 -32.80 -5.13 25.39
N SER A 156 -33.00 -6.09 24.50
CA SER A 156 -33.82 -7.28 24.76
C SER A 156 -33.26 -8.14 25.90
N ALA A 157 -31.94 -8.28 26.02
CA ALA A 157 -31.32 -8.98 27.14
C ALA A 157 -31.53 -8.22 28.46
N LYS A 158 -31.41 -6.89 28.45
CA LYS A 158 -31.70 -6.02 29.61
C LYS A 158 -33.16 -6.11 30.03
N GLU A 159 -34.10 -6.06 29.10
CA GLU A 159 -35.54 -6.20 29.38
C GLU A 159 -35.86 -7.55 30.02
N ARG A 160 -35.34 -8.65 29.47
CA ARG A 160 -35.52 -10.00 30.04
C ARG A 160 -34.88 -10.14 31.42
N TYR A 161 -33.76 -9.48 31.66
CA TYR A 161 -33.14 -9.44 32.99
C TYR A 161 -34.00 -8.67 33.98
N LEU A 162 -34.51 -7.49 33.59
CA LEU A 162 -35.40 -6.69 34.42
C LEU A 162 -36.72 -7.39 34.71
N ALA A 163 -37.30 -8.10 33.73
CA ALA A 163 -38.50 -8.91 33.92
C ALA A 163 -38.26 -10.03 34.94
N ARG A 164 -37.22 -10.84 34.75
CA ARG A 164 -36.85 -11.90 35.72
C ARG A 164 -36.57 -11.35 37.11
N LYS A 165 -35.95 -10.16 37.22
CA LYS A 165 -35.70 -9.52 38.50
C LYS A 165 -37.00 -9.08 39.18
N LYS A 166 -37.92 -8.47 38.43
CA LYS A 166 -39.25 -8.06 38.94
C LYS A 166 -40.05 -9.27 39.40
N GLU A 167 -40.10 -10.33 38.59
CA GLU A 167 -40.76 -11.59 38.94
C GLU A 167 -40.15 -12.23 40.20
N ALA A 168 -38.83 -12.25 40.32
CA ALA A 168 -38.17 -12.76 41.52
C ALA A 168 -38.47 -11.91 42.77
N GLU A 169 -38.56 -10.59 42.64
CA GLU A 169 -38.97 -9.71 43.74
C GLU A 169 -40.46 -9.87 44.10
N GLU A 170 -41.33 -10.05 43.11
CA GLU A 170 -42.75 -10.33 43.34
C GLU A 170 -42.96 -11.72 43.97
N ALA A 171 -42.25 -12.75 43.53
CA ALA A 171 -42.30 -14.09 44.12
C ALA A 171 -41.82 -14.08 45.58
N LYS A 172 -40.71 -13.37 45.86
CA LYS A 172 -40.25 -13.12 47.24
C LYS A 172 -41.30 -12.39 48.08
N LYS A 173 -41.99 -11.40 47.51
CA LYS A 173 -43.08 -10.68 48.19
C LYS A 173 -44.32 -11.54 48.40
N ARG A 174 -44.63 -12.44 47.46
CA ARG A 174 -45.75 -13.39 47.55
C ARG A 174 -45.45 -14.58 48.45
N GLY A 175 -44.24 -14.68 49.01
CA GLY A 175 -43.83 -15.79 49.88
C GLY A 175 -43.69 -17.12 49.15
N GLU A 176 -43.71 -17.08 47.82
CA GLU A 176 -43.65 -18.24 46.94
C GLU A 176 -42.20 -18.36 46.48
N VAL A 177 -41.36 -18.90 47.36
CA VAL A 177 -39.99 -19.28 47.06
C VAL A 177 -39.92 -20.80 47.21
N PRO A 178 -39.22 -21.56 46.34
CA PRO A 178 -38.79 -22.90 46.71
C PRO A 178 -37.86 -22.87 47.93
#